data_AF-A0A1G9LJD6-F1
#
_entry.id   AF-A0A1G9LJD6-F1
#
_cell.length_a   1.000
_cell.length_b   1.000
_cell.length_c   1.000
_cell.angle_alpha   90.00
_cell.angle_beta   90.00
_cell.angle_gamma   90.00
#
_symmetry.space_group_name_H-M   'P 1'
#
loop_
_entity.id
_entity.type
_entity.pdbx_description
1 polymer ?
#
loop_
_entity_poly.entity_id
_entity_poly.type
_entity_poly.pdbx_seq_one_letter_code
_entity_poly.pdbx_strand_id
1 'polypeptide(L)'
;MSDRVDDLVVVLPGILGSVLEHNETAVWNHSLAAMRRMLPPRRLAAALQIDEPLRPAGLINGVHLMPGLWKIDGYGGLLRYLRGSLDFSRGNLVEFPYDWRLSCADNAVRLNETVERELTRWRETVPEARVSYLCHSMGGLIARYSLEVLGGRSTARRLVTIGTPHQGAAKAAVALSLGLAPQARARLGRFGAFLDQLGEVMSEFPSVHELLPTYRCVDTGDGLHTLSDVGLPGIGTHAVRHGVAFHRKISESIRRNGRRPYTTHLFGGHLHKTVLSVRHDAAGVAPLTTWNGESPRGDGTVPRFAAVPPEEADDLAVRYSGDRHAVLASAASTHHALHAILTARPVRAYQAPEHVLALDLPDLIAVGEEAEIEVEAEDDRLVLGVFGVHDESEESWHGPRLRPLGDGRYRAGAILPRAGVWRVTVKSLTRVPVEPVSDVVVVVDPAAEW
;
A
#
# COMPACT_ATOMS: atom_id res chain seq x y z
N MET A 1 -19.15 11.34 -0.56
CA MET A 1 -17.87 12.07 -0.50
C MET A 1 -16.79 10.99 -0.48
N SER A 2 -15.83 11.04 -1.40
CA SER A 2 -14.67 10.14 -1.40
C SER A 2 -13.71 10.54 -0.26
N ASP A 3 -13.15 9.56 0.44
CA ASP A 3 -12.21 9.85 1.53
C ASP A 3 -10.88 10.35 0.98
N ARG A 4 -10.34 11.39 1.62
CA ARG A 4 -9.09 12.05 1.22
C ARG A 4 -7.87 11.18 1.57
N VAL A 5 -6.92 11.08 0.64
CA VAL A 5 -5.62 10.43 0.84
C VAL A 5 -4.53 11.48 0.68
N ASP A 6 -3.78 11.76 1.75
CA ASP A 6 -2.75 12.81 1.77
C ASP A 6 -1.37 12.29 1.33
N ASP A 7 -1.14 10.98 1.38
CA ASP A 7 0.10 10.36 0.93
C ASP A 7 0.13 10.11 -0.59
N LEU A 8 1.34 9.97 -1.13
CA LEU A 8 1.56 9.43 -2.46
C LEU A 8 1.34 7.91 -2.44
N VAL A 9 0.39 7.41 -3.22
CA VAL A 9 0.10 5.97 -3.34
C VAL A 9 0.75 5.42 -4.60
N VAL A 10 1.59 4.40 -4.47
CA VAL A 10 2.31 3.78 -5.60
C VAL A 10 1.89 2.33 -5.77
N VAL A 11 1.34 1.98 -6.93
CA VAL A 11 0.86 0.63 -7.24
C VAL A 11 1.90 -0.13 -8.05
N LEU A 12 2.37 -1.25 -7.50
CA LEU A 12 3.36 -2.13 -8.12
C LEU A 12 2.74 -3.48 -8.48
N PRO A 13 2.76 -3.88 -9.76
CA PRO A 13 2.24 -5.17 -10.18
C PRO A 13 3.21 -6.31 -9.86
N GLY A 14 2.72 -7.55 -9.95
CA GLY A 14 3.52 -8.76 -10.02
C GLY A 14 4.19 -8.98 -11.38
N ILE A 15 4.94 -10.06 -11.48
CA ILE A 15 5.56 -10.51 -12.75
C ILE A 15 4.51 -10.61 -13.86
N LEU A 16 4.89 -10.23 -15.09
CA LEU A 16 4.00 -10.17 -16.26
C LEU A 16 2.84 -9.17 -16.14
N GLY A 17 2.80 -8.32 -15.10
CA GLY A 17 1.69 -7.42 -14.81
C GLY A 17 1.79 -6.02 -15.46
N SER A 18 2.86 -5.77 -16.21
CA SER A 18 3.06 -4.54 -16.98
C SER A 18 3.02 -4.80 -18.48
N VAL A 19 2.46 -3.84 -19.22
CA VAL A 19 2.55 -3.79 -20.67
C VAL A 19 3.99 -3.42 -21.06
N LEU A 20 4.61 -4.19 -21.95
CA LEU A 20 5.95 -3.91 -22.48
C LEU A 20 5.88 -3.56 -23.96
N GLU A 21 6.67 -2.57 -24.36
CA GLU A 21 6.80 -2.10 -25.73
C GLU A 21 8.25 -2.05 -26.19
N HIS A 22 8.46 -2.33 -27.47
CA HIS A 22 9.71 -2.12 -28.19
C HIS A 22 9.43 -1.19 -29.37
N ASN A 23 10.13 -0.05 -29.48
CA ASN A 23 9.92 0.93 -30.55
C ASN A 23 8.43 1.27 -30.76
N GLU A 24 7.74 1.66 -29.68
CA GLU A 24 6.31 2.00 -29.65
C GLU A 24 5.35 0.87 -30.06
N THR A 25 5.87 -0.35 -30.26
CA THR A 25 5.09 -1.53 -30.58
C THR A 25 4.93 -2.39 -29.33
N ALA A 26 3.69 -2.66 -28.94
CA ALA A 26 3.39 -3.58 -27.84
C ALA A 26 3.91 -4.99 -28.13
N VAL A 27 4.91 -5.40 -27.37
CA VAL A 27 5.44 -6.77 -27.39
C VAL A 27 4.74 -7.63 -26.33
N TRP A 28 4.26 -7.03 -25.24
CA TRP A 28 3.47 -7.71 -24.22
C TRP A 28 2.24 -6.89 -23.84
N ASN A 29 1.05 -7.26 -24.33
CA ASN A 29 -0.24 -6.65 -24.00
C ASN A 29 -1.38 -7.64 -24.31
N HIS A 30 -2.09 -8.14 -23.29
CA HIS A 30 -3.13 -9.17 -23.49
C HIS A 30 -4.47 -8.82 -22.84
N SER A 31 -5.00 -7.62 -23.10
CA SER A 31 -6.46 -7.50 -23.04
C SER A 31 -7.08 -8.37 -24.14
N LEU A 32 -8.27 -8.94 -23.91
CA LEU A 32 -9.02 -9.70 -24.92
C LEU A 32 -9.18 -8.90 -26.25
N ALA A 33 -9.22 -7.57 -26.18
CA ALA A 33 -9.23 -6.67 -27.33
C ALA A 33 -7.85 -6.53 -28.03
N ALA A 34 -6.74 -6.61 -27.28
CA ALA A 34 -5.38 -6.53 -27.80
C ALA A 34 -4.88 -7.83 -28.45
N MET A 35 -5.53 -8.97 -28.18
CA MET A 35 -5.15 -10.29 -28.70
C MET A 35 -5.09 -10.36 -30.25
N ARG A 36 -5.86 -9.52 -30.96
CA ARG A 36 -5.84 -9.42 -32.44
C ARG A 36 -4.61 -8.67 -33.00
N ARG A 37 -3.88 -7.91 -32.16
CA ARG A 37 -2.69 -7.13 -32.52
C ARG A 37 -1.38 -7.80 -32.09
N MET A 38 -1.46 -9.05 -31.62
CA MET A 38 -0.36 -9.75 -31.00
C MET A 38 0.65 -10.26 -32.02
N LEU A 39 1.93 -10.24 -31.64
CA LEU A 39 2.98 -10.89 -32.41
C LEU A 39 2.73 -12.41 -32.47
N PRO A 40 3.00 -13.07 -33.60
CA PRO A 40 2.96 -14.53 -33.65
C PRO A 40 3.95 -15.11 -32.63
N PRO A 41 3.66 -16.30 -32.05
CA PRO A 41 4.46 -16.99 -31.04
C PRO A 41 5.98 -16.82 -31.11
N ARG A 42 6.57 -17.09 -32.29
CA ARG A 42 8.01 -16.99 -32.52
C ARG A 42 8.54 -15.56 -32.42
N ARG A 43 7.78 -14.58 -32.91
CA ARG A 43 8.17 -13.17 -32.82
C ARG A 43 8.00 -12.62 -31.41
N LEU A 44 7.03 -13.14 -30.63
CA LEU A 44 6.92 -12.80 -29.22
C LEU A 44 8.15 -13.29 -28.44
N ALA A 45 8.51 -14.58 -28.60
CA ALA A 45 9.68 -15.13 -27.93
C ALA A 45 10.95 -14.34 -28.28
N ALA A 46 11.15 -14.04 -29.58
CA ALA A 46 12.28 -13.20 -30.02
C ALA A 46 12.24 -11.77 -29.46
N ALA A 47 11.06 -11.15 -29.36
CA ALA A 47 10.92 -9.80 -28.79
C ALA A 47 11.21 -9.77 -27.29
N LEU A 48 10.93 -10.86 -26.57
CA LEU A 48 11.24 -10.97 -25.14
C LEU A 48 12.73 -11.26 -24.88
N GLN A 49 13.46 -11.80 -25.86
CA GLN A 49 14.91 -12.00 -25.83
C GLN A 49 15.73 -10.76 -26.17
N ILE A 50 15.09 -9.61 -26.41
CA ILE A 50 15.79 -8.35 -26.64
C ILE A 50 16.56 -7.98 -25.35
N ASP A 51 17.89 -7.91 -25.43
CA ASP A 51 18.75 -7.65 -24.27
C ASP A 51 18.55 -6.25 -23.66
N GLU A 52 18.16 -5.27 -24.49
CA GLU A 52 17.88 -3.93 -24.01
C GLU A 52 16.57 -3.86 -23.19
N PRO A 53 16.51 -2.99 -22.16
CA PRO A 53 15.29 -2.75 -21.41
C PRO A 53 14.11 -2.36 -22.32
N LEU A 54 13.00 -3.08 -22.20
CA LEU A 54 11.77 -2.72 -22.87
C LEU A 54 11.07 -1.58 -22.14
N ARG A 55 10.29 -0.79 -22.87
CA ARG A 55 9.56 0.34 -22.30
C ARG A 55 8.30 -0.16 -21.59
N PRO A 56 8.15 0.04 -20.28
CA PRO A 56 6.89 -0.22 -19.59
C PRO A 56 5.87 0.89 -19.93
N ALA A 57 4.72 0.52 -20.48
CA ALA A 57 3.72 1.47 -20.97
C ALA A 57 2.48 1.62 -20.07
N GLY A 58 2.26 0.70 -19.13
CA GLY A 58 1.12 0.73 -18.22
C GLY A 58 0.90 -0.58 -17.49
N LEU A 59 -0.03 -0.58 -16.53
CA LEU A 59 -0.47 -1.81 -15.87
C LEU A 59 -1.45 -2.57 -16.77
N ILE A 60 -1.40 -3.89 -16.68
CA ILE A 60 -2.37 -4.74 -17.36
C ILE A 60 -3.75 -4.57 -16.74
N ASN A 61 -4.77 -4.25 -17.54
CA ASN A 61 -6.10 -3.88 -17.05
C ASN A 61 -7.16 -4.99 -17.07
N GLY A 62 -6.90 -6.15 -17.70
CA GLY A 62 -7.87 -7.24 -17.83
C GLY A 62 -7.32 -8.62 -17.50
N VAL A 63 -8.18 -9.64 -17.61
CA VAL A 63 -7.82 -11.04 -17.35
C VAL A 63 -6.75 -11.50 -18.35
N HIS A 64 -5.60 -11.88 -17.82
CA HIS A 64 -4.51 -12.51 -18.55
C HIS A 64 -4.45 -13.99 -18.16
N LEU A 65 -4.74 -14.86 -19.14
CA LEU A 65 -4.71 -16.30 -18.98
C LEU A 65 -3.59 -16.91 -19.82
N MET A 66 -2.56 -17.47 -19.17
CA MET A 66 -1.61 -18.37 -19.80
C MET A 66 -1.78 -19.79 -19.24
N PRO A 67 -2.47 -20.69 -19.97
CA PRO A 67 -2.69 -22.07 -19.52
C PRO A 67 -1.38 -22.77 -19.12
N GLY A 68 -1.34 -23.34 -17.91
CA GLY A 68 -0.18 -24.09 -17.40
C GLY A 68 0.94 -23.25 -16.76
N LEU A 69 0.97 -21.93 -16.99
CA LEU A 69 2.02 -21.03 -16.50
C LEU A 69 1.48 -20.05 -15.45
N TRP A 70 0.65 -19.06 -15.85
CA TRP A 70 0.22 -17.96 -14.99
C TRP A 70 -1.22 -17.50 -15.28
N LYS A 71 -1.93 -17.02 -14.25
CA LYS A 71 -3.24 -16.37 -14.36
C LYS A 71 -3.19 -15.08 -13.56
N ILE A 72 -3.64 -13.96 -14.14
CA ILE A 72 -3.77 -12.67 -13.44
C ILE A 72 -5.11 -12.06 -13.87
N ASP A 73 -5.90 -11.55 -12.94
CA ASP A 73 -7.18 -10.86 -13.20
C ASP A 73 -6.98 -9.44 -13.78
N GLY A 74 -5.72 -9.01 -13.88
CA GLY A 74 -5.31 -7.65 -14.17
C GLY A 74 -5.50 -6.71 -12.99
N TYR A 75 -5.08 -5.47 -13.16
CA TYR A 75 -5.11 -4.40 -12.15
C TYR A 75 -6.25 -3.41 -12.37
N GLY A 76 -7.02 -3.56 -13.45
CA GLY A 76 -8.14 -2.66 -13.75
C GLY A 76 -9.21 -2.64 -12.67
N GLY A 77 -9.47 -3.79 -12.01
CA GLY A 77 -10.37 -3.88 -10.86
C GLY A 77 -9.88 -3.08 -9.65
N LEU A 78 -8.61 -3.27 -9.27
CA LEU A 78 -7.96 -2.54 -8.18
C LEU A 78 -7.91 -1.03 -8.45
N LEU A 79 -7.47 -0.63 -9.64
CA LEU A 79 -7.39 0.79 -10.01
C LEU A 79 -8.76 1.46 -10.06
N ARG A 80 -9.79 0.75 -10.56
CA ARG A 80 -11.17 1.24 -10.54
C ARG A 80 -11.67 1.42 -9.11
N TYR A 81 -11.36 0.47 -8.23
CA TYR A 81 -11.71 0.57 -6.81
C TYR A 81 -11.03 1.79 -6.17
N LEU A 82 -9.70 1.90 -6.29
CA LEU A 82 -8.94 3.02 -5.72
C LEU A 82 -9.46 4.38 -6.21
N ARG A 83 -9.65 4.54 -7.53
CA ARG A 83 -10.17 5.79 -8.13
C ARG A 83 -11.63 6.07 -7.81
N GLY A 84 -12.42 5.04 -7.53
CA GLY A 84 -13.86 5.15 -7.24
C GLY A 84 -14.17 5.37 -5.77
N SER A 85 -13.31 4.91 -4.86
CA SER A 85 -13.53 4.94 -3.42
C SER A 85 -12.71 6.01 -2.68
N LEU A 86 -11.61 6.47 -3.25
CA LEU A 86 -10.69 7.43 -2.63
C LEU A 86 -10.48 8.63 -3.53
N ASP A 87 -10.23 9.80 -2.93
CA ASP A 87 -9.92 11.02 -3.69
C ASP A 87 -8.44 11.04 -4.11
N PHE A 88 -8.22 10.73 -5.39
CA PHE A 88 -6.93 10.88 -6.08
C PHE A 88 -6.96 11.96 -7.17
N SER A 89 -7.98 12.84 -7.16
CA SER A 89 -8.19 13.84 -8.21
C SER A 89 -7.02 14.82 -8.38
N ARG A 90 -6.17 14.92 -7.37
CA ARG A 90 -4.99 15.79 -7.33
C ARG A 90 -3.70 15.12 -7.83
N GLY A 91 -3.77 13.86 -8.26
CA GLY A 91 -2.66 13.18 -8.93
C GLY A 91 -1.68 12.44 -8.01
N ASN A 92 -2.10 12.06 -6.80
CA ASN A 92 -1.29 11.32 -5.83
C ASN A 92 -1.41 9.77 -5.94
N LEU A 93 -1.95 9.25 -7.05
CA LEU A 93 -1.95 7.83 -7.39
C LEU A 93 -1.00 7.57 -8.56
N VAL A 94 0.08 6.86 -8.29
CA VAL A 94 1.13 6.51 -9.26
C VAL A 94 1.03 5.03 -9.60
N GLU A 95 0.78 4.74 -10.87
CA GLU A 95 0.95 3.40 -11.42
C GLU A 95 2.43 3.20 -11.79
N PHE A 96 3.07 2.16 -11.27
CA PHE A 96 4.48 1.86 -11.56
C PHE A 96 4.62 0.59 -12.40
N PRO A 97 4.40 0.66 -13.74
CA PRO A 97 4.73 -0.44 -14.62
C PRO A 97 6.25 -0.55 -14.76
N TYR A 98 6.77 -1.77 -14.90
CA TYR A 98 8.19 -2.02 -15.01
C TYR A 98 8.49 -3.17 -15.98
N ASP A 99 9.74 -3.24 -16.45
CA ASP A 99 10.19 -4.36 -17.27
C ASP A 99 10.41 -5.58 -16.37
N TRP A 100 9.40 -6.45 -16.35
CA TRP A 100 9.35 -7.63 -15.49
C TRP A 100 10.36 -8.71 -15.88
N ARG A 101 11.17 -8.51 -16.94
CA ARG A 101 12.31 -9.37 -17.28
C ARG A 101 13.57 -9.02 -16.48
N LEU A 102 13.75 -7.75 -16.14
CA LEU A 102 14.93 -7.24 -15.43
C LEU A 102 14.89 -7.62 -13.95
N SER A 103 16.04 -7.60 -13.28
CA SER A 103 16.15 -7.86 -11.84
C SER A 103 15.23 -6.93 -11.05
N CYS A 104 14.67 -7.44 -9.95
CA CYS A 104 13.93 -6.66 -8.97
C CYS A 104 14.79 -5.53 -8.39
N ALA A 105 16.11 -5.71 -8.30
CA ALA A 105 17.03 -4.67 -7.86
C ALA A 105 17.10 -3.51 -8.89
N ASP A 106 17.20 -3.81 -10.17
CA ASP A 106 17.22 -2.79 -11.24
C ASP A 106 15.90 -2.02 -11.29
N ASN A 107 14.78 -2.75 -11.18
CA ASN A 107 13.45 -2.14 -11.11
C ASN A 107 13.25 -1.32 -9.83
N ALA A 108 13.93 -1.66 -8.73
CA ALA A 108 13.89 -0.90 -7.49
C ALA A 108 14.64 0.43 -7.60
N VAL A 109 15.72 0.50 -8.39
CA VAL A 109 16.40 1.77 -8.71
C VAL A 109 15.44 2.71 -9.44
N ARG A 110 14.77 2.20 -10.49
CA ARG A 110 13.76 2.96 -11.26
C ARG A 110 12.56 3.38 -10.42
N LEU A 111 12.17 2.52 -9.46
CA LEU A 111 11.13 2.84 -8.49
C LEU A 111 11.53 4.02 -7.62
N ASN A 112 12.76 4.03 -7.09
CA ASN A 112 13.25 5.15 -6.28
C ASN A 112 13.26 6.45 -7.05
N GLU A 113 13.78 6.46 -8.28
CA GLU A 113 13.79 7.66 -9.14
C GLU A 113 12.37 8.19 -9.40
N THR A 114 11.42 7.29 -9.65
CA THR A 114 10.01 7.65 -9.85
C THR A 114 9.39 8.19 -8.57
N VAL A 115 9.59 7.50 -7.44
CA VAL A 115 9.05 7.92 -6.14
C VAL A 115 9.62 9.27 -5.72
N GLU A 116 10.92 9.50 -5.87
CA GLU A 116 11.55 10.77 -5.53
C GLU A 116 10.95 11.93 -6.32
N ARG A 117 10.81 11.76 -7.65
CA ARG A 117 10.20 12.76 -8.52
C ARG A 117 8.73 13.04 -8.14
N GLU A 118 7.91 12.01 -8.05
CA GLU A 118 6.48 12.17 -7.80
C GLU A 118 6.19 12.64 -6.37
N LEU A 119 6.99 12.21 -5.38
CA LEU A 119 6.84 12.66 -4.00
C LEU A 119 7.27 14.12 -3.84
N THR A 120 8.36 14.53 -4.50
CA THR A 120 8.81 15.94 -4.48
C THR A 120 7.72 16.84 -5.04
N ARG A 121 7.18 16.50 -6.21
CA ARG A 121 6.04 17.19 -6.80
C ARG A 121 4.83 17.22 -5.85
N TRP A 122 4.50 16.08 -5.26
CA TRP A 122 3.33 16.00 -4.38
C TRP A 122 3.48 16.83 -3.09
N ARG A 123 4.71 16.96 -2.59
CA ARG A 123 5.03 17.79 -1.41
C ARG A 123 4.88 19.28 -1.63
N GLU A 124 4.82 19.75 -2.87
CA GLU A 124 4.41 21.12 -3.18
C GLU A 124 2.94 21.37 -2.78
N THR A 125 2.11 20.32 -2.78
CA THR A 125 0.69 20.39 -2.36
C THR A 125 0.50 19.93 -0.92
N VAL A 126 1.20 18.88 -0.49
CA VAL A 126 1.11 18.31 0.86
C VAL A 126 2.53 18.10 1.43
N PRO A 127 3.11 19.10 2.11
CA PRO A 127 4.52 19.06 2.56
C PRO A 127 4.90 17.84 3.39
N GLU A 128 3.97 17.35 4.23
CA GLU A 128 4.16 16.20 5.12
C GLU A 128 3.88 14.84 4.46
N ALA A 129 3.63 14.82 3.14
CA ALA A 129 3.32 13.60 2.43
C ALA A 129 4.47 12.58 2.49
N ARG A 130 4.07 11.32 2.59
CA ARG A 130 4.94 10.14 2.55
C ARG A 130 4.40 9.16 1.51
N VAL A 131 5.07 8.03 1.36
CA VAL A 131 4.75 7.04 0.32
C VAL A 131 4.03 5.84 0.93
N SER A 132 2.91 5.45 0.33
CA SER A 132 2.19 4.20 0.58
C SER A 132 2.34 3.27 -0.61
N TYR A 133 3.12 2.21 -0.46
CA TYR A 133 3.38 1.22 -1.51
C TYR A 133 2.30 0.14 -1.48
N LEU A 134 1.62 -0.09 -2.61
CA LEU A 134 0.65 -1.16 -2.81
C LEU A 134 1.21 -2.19 -3.79
N CYS A 135 1.73 -3.29 -3.26
CA CYS A 135 2.55 -4.21 -4.01
C CYS A 135 1.90 -5.58 -4.15
N HIS A 136 1.68 -6.03 -5.38
CA HIS A 136 1.21 -7.38 -5.67
C HIS A 136 2.37 -8.30 -6.04
N SER A 137 2.41 -9.50 -5.46
CA SER A 137 3.34 -10.58 -5.84
C SER A 137 4.79 -10.07 -5.87
N MET A 138 5.51 -10.25 -7.00
CA MET A 138 6.89 -9.79 -7.20
C MET A 138 7.11 -8.30 -6.95
N GLY A 139 6.10 -7.44 -7.14
CA GLY A 139 6.19 -6.01 -6.84
C GLY A 139 6.55 -5.74 -5.37
N GLY A 140 6.22 -6.67 -4.46
CA GLY A 140 6.61 -6.55 -3.06
C GLY A 140 8.10 -6.79 -2.83
N LEU A 141 8.76 -7.60 -3.65
CA LEU A 141 10.21 -7.80 -3.59
C LEU A 141 10.94 -6.54 -4.09
N ILE A 142 10.46 -5.92 -5.16
CA ILE A 142 10.98 -4.65 -5.69
C ILE A 142 10.87 -3.55 -4.62
N ALA A 143 9.69 -3.38 -4.02
CA ALA A 143 9.50 -2.38 -2.97
C ALA A 143 10.37 -2.67 -1.74
N ARG A 144 10.49 -3.93 -1.30
CA ARG A 144 11.39 -4.27 -0.18
C ARG A 144 12.84 -3.95 -0.48
N TYR A 145 13.31 -4.18 -1.70
CA TYR A 145 14.67 -3.83 -2.09
C TYR A 145 14.88 -2.30 -2.11
N SER A 146 13.93 -1.56 -2.70
CA SER A 146 13.90 -0.09 -2.70
C SER A 146 13.96 0.50 -1.28
N LEU A 147 13.12 -0.03 -0.39
CA LEU A 147 13.06 0.41 0.99
C LEU A 147 14.35 0.03 1.73
N GLU A 148 14.67 -1.25 1.81
CA GLU A 148 15.71 -1.73 2.73
C GLU A 148 17.13 -1.56 2.21
N VAL A 149 17.35 -1.63 0.90
CA VAL A 149 18.69 -1.60 0.30
C VAL A 149 19.03 -0.23 -0.26
N LEU A 150 18.07 0.48 -0.87
CA LEU A 150 18.31 1.72 -1.59
C LEU A 150 17.89 2.99 -0.83
N GLY A 151 17.53 2.87 0.44
CA GLY A 151 17.27 4.02 1.32
C GLY A 151 15.83 4.56 1.30
N GLY A 152 14.89 3.90 0.62
CA GLY A 152 13.48 4.35 0.54
C GLY A 152 12.73 4.37 1.88
N ARG A 153 13.31 3.83 2.97
CA ARG A 153 12.70 3.82 4.31
C ARG A 153 12.35 5.21 4.83
N SER A 154 13.12 6.23 4.45
CA SER A 154 12.98 7.60 5.00
C SER A 154 11.69 8.30 4.55
N THR A 155 11.18 7.95 3.37
CA THR A 155 9.98 8.56 2.77
C THR A 155 8.74 7.68 2.90
N ALA A 156 8.89 6.40 3.23
CA ALA A 156 7.78 5.48 3.37
C ALA A 156 6.92 5.76 4.60
N ARG A 157 5.59 5.74 4.43
CA ARG A 157 4.65 5.59 5.53
C ARG A 157 4.25 4.13 5.71
N ARG A 158 3.94 3.45 4.60
CA ARG A 158 3.38 2.10 4.63
C ARG A 158 3.87 1.26 3.46
N LEU A 159 4.12 -0.02 3.73
CA LEU A 159 4.32 -1.06 2.74
C LEU A 159 3.16 -2.05 2.83
N VAL A 160 2.35 -2.14 1.78
CA VAL A 160 1.32 -3.16 1.64
C VAL A 160 1.81 -4.20 0.63
N THR A 161 1.88 -5.46 1.06
CA THR A 161 2.23 -6.59 0.19
C THR A 161 1.07 -7.55 0.07
N ILE A 162 0.80 -8.02 -1.14
CA ILE A 162 -0.35 -8.86 -1.48
C ILE A 162 0.16 -10.08 -2.23
N GLY A 163 0.19 -11.24 -1.54
CA GLY A 163 0.67 -12.50 -2.10
C GLY A 163 2.16 -12.46 -2.48
N THR A 164 2.98 -11.65 -1.83
CA THR A 164 4.40 -11.53 -2.18
C THR A 164 5.17 -12.78 -1.78
N PRO A 165 5.92 -13.43 -2.70
CA PRO A 165 6.75 -14.58 -2.38
C PRO A 165 8.06 -14.12 -1.73
N HIS A 166 8.02 -13.75 -0.45
CA HIS A 166 9.15 -13.18 0.30
C HIS A 166 10.39 -14.08 0.37
N GLN A 167 10.22 -15.38 0.14
CA GLN A 167 11.28 -16.40 0.12
C GLN A 167 11.25 -17.21 -1.20
N GLY A 168 10.65 -16.65 -2.25
CA GLY A 168 10.41 -17.36 -3.51
C GLY A 168 9.27 -18.40 -3.44
N ALA A 169 9.06 -19.14 -4.52
CA ALA A 169 8.00 -20.15 -4.60
C ALA A 169 8.47 -21.42 -5.32
N ALA A 170 8.23 -22.60 -4.74
CA ALA A 170 8.57 -23.89 -5.36
C ALA A 170 7.93 -24.08 -6.74
N LYS A 171 6.80 -23.42 -7.00
CA LYS A 171 6.18 -23.38 -8.33
C LYS A 171 7.10 -22.81 -9.41
N ALA A 172 7.94 -21.81 -9.10
CA ALA A 172 8.92 -21.28 -10.04
C ALA A 172 9.97 -22.34 -10.39
N ALA A 173 10.48 -23.05 -9.40
CA ALA A 173 11.43 -24.15 -9.61
C ALA A 173 10.83 -25.28 -10.47
N VAL A 174 9.57 -25.66 -10.22
CA VAL A 174 8.85 -26.65 -11.03
C VAL A 174 8.67 -26.17 -12.47
N ALA A 175 8.28 -24.92 -12.67
CA ALA A 175 8.08 -24.37 -14.01
C ALA A 175 9.37 -24.39 -14.85
N LEU A 176 10.51 -24.05 -14.24
CA LEU A 176 11.81 -24.09 -14.90
C LEU A 176 12.33 -25.51 -15.13
N SER A 177 12.06 -26.42 -14.19
CA SER A 177 12.62 -27.78 -14.26
C SER A 177 11.84 -28.72 -15.17
N LEU A 178 10.51 -28.60 -15.20
CA LEU A 178 9.64 -29.53 -15.94
C LEU A 178 9.03 -28.95 -17.22
N GLY A 179 8.98 -27.62 -17.39
CA GLY A 179 8.19 -27.00 -18.44
C GLY A 179 6.72 -27.42 -18.39
N LEU A 180 6.03 -27.49 -19.54
CA LEU A 180 4.71 -28.12 -19.60
C LEU A 180 4.83 -29.65 -19.52
N ALA A 181 3.97 -30.26 -18.70
CA ALA A 181 3.85 -31.71 -18.63
C ALA A 181 3.62 -32.31 -20.05
N PRO A 182 4.28 -33.43 -20.43
CA PRO A 182 4.22 -33.98 -21.80
C PRO A 182 2.79 -34.19 -22.32
N GLN A 183 1.90 -34.68 -21.46
CA GLN A 183 0.47 -34.84 -21.76
C GLN A 183 -0.26 -33.51 -22.02
N ALA A 184 0.10 -32.45 -21.30
CA ALA A 184 -0.44 -31.12 -21.52
C ALA A 184 0.13 -30.49 -22.81
N ARG A 185 1.44 -30.66 -23.07
CA ARG A 185 2.09 -30.25 -24.32
C ARG A 185 1.44 -30.92 -25.53
N ALA A 186 1.25 -32.24 -25.48
CA ALA A 186 0.59 -33.00 -26.53
C ALA A 186 -0.85 -32.56 -26.75
N ARG A 187 -1.64 -32.37 -25.67
CA ARG A 187 -3.02 -31.89 -25.74
C ARG A 187 -3.14 -30.49 -26.35
N LEU A 188 -2.17 -29.61 -26.08
CA LEU A 188 -2.15 -28.23 -26.56
C LEU A 188 -1.49 -28.08 -27.94
N GLY A 189 -0.86 -29.15 -28.47
CA GLY A 189 -0.23 -29.16 -29.78
C GLY A 189 0.78 -28.02 -29.98
N ARG A 190 0.61 -27.25 -31.07
CA ARG A 190 1.48 -26.10 -31.40
C ARG A 190 1.49 -25.01 -30.32
N PHE A 191 0.38 -24.86 -29.59
CA PHE A 191 0.31 -23.92 -28.48
C PHE A 191 1.13 -24.40 -27.28
N GLY A 192 1.15 -25.71 -27.02
CA GLY A 192 2.02 -26.31 -26.00
C GLY A 192 3.50 -26.06 -26.29
N ALA A 193 3.95 -26.30 -27.53
CA ALA A 193 5.34 -26.04 -27.93
C ALA A 193 5.73 -24.55 -27.80
N PHE A 194 4.80 -23.63 -28.04
CA PHE A 194 5.03 -22.20 -27.83
C PHE A 194 5.19 -21.83 -26.36
N LEU A 195 4.37 -22.41 -25.48
CA LEU A 195 4.46 -22.16 -24.04
C LEU A 195 5.78 -22.70 -23.45
N ASP A 196 6.29 -23.84 -23.96
CA ASP A 196 7.61 -24.34 -23.60
C ASP A 196 8.71 -23.36 -24.06
N GLN A 197 8.65 -22.87 -25.30
CA GLN A 197 9.59 -21.87 -25.81
C GLN A 197 9.57 -20.59 -24.95
N LEU A 198 8.39 -20.12 -24.55
CA LEU A 198 8.29 -18.97 -23.63
C LEU A 198 8.88 -19.29 -22.25
N GLY A 199 8.65 -20.50 -21.73
CA GLY A 199 9.26 -20.95 -20.48
C GLY A 199 10.79 -20.95 -20.53
N GLU A 200 11.36 -21.41 -21.64
CA GLU A 200 12.81 -21.37 -21.90
C GLU A 200 13.33 -19.92 -21.92
N VAL A 201 12.70 -19.03 -22.68
CA VAL A 201 13.10 -17.61 -22.70
C VAL A 201 12.96 -16.97 -21.31
N MET A 202 11.86 -17.22 -20.61
CA MET A 202 11.64 -16.68 -19.27
C MET A 202 12.63 -17.24 -18.24
N SER A 203 13.20 -18.43 -18.48
CA SER A 203 14.21 -19.02 -17.60
C SER A 203 15.51 -18.23 -17.55
N GLU A 204 15.75 -17.35 -18.52
CA GLU A 204 16.95 -16.51 -18.60
C GLU A 204 16.80 -15.20 -17.82
N PHE A 205 15.57 -14.82 -17.45
CA PHE A 205 15.28 -13.53 -16.83
C PHE A 205 15.73 -13.46 -15.37
N PRO A 206 16.54 -12.44 -14.99
CA PRO A 206 16.96 -12.24 -13.60
C PRO A 206 15.80 -12.21 -12.60
N SER A 207 14.66 -11.60 -12.95
CA SER A 207 13.47 -11.57 -12.10
C SER A 207 12.92 -12.96 -11.77
N VAL A 208 13.00 -13.90 -12.72
CA VAL A 208 12.54 -15.28 -12.54
C VAL A 208 13.49 -16.03 -11.61
N HIS A 209 14.79 -15.76 -11.69
CA HIS A 209 15.79 -16.30 -10.76
C HIS A 209 15.55 -15.83 -9.32
N GLU A 210 15.14 -14.58 -9.13
CA GLU A 210 14.83 -14.00 -7.81
C GLU A 210 13.52 -14.53 -7.21
N LEU A 211 12.67 -15.18 -8.00
CA LEU A 211 11.48 -15.89 -7.53
C LEU A 211 11.75 -17.35 -7.13
N LEU A 212 12.96 -17.86 -7.37
CA LEU A 212 13.35 -19.21 -6.93
C LEU A 212 13.30 -19.30 -5.39
N PRO A 213 12.86 -20.45 -4.85
CA PRO A 213 12.76 -20.64 -3.42
C PRO A 213 14.13 -20.60 -2.73
N THR A 214 14.22 -19.85 -1.63
CA THR A 214 15.40 -19.77 -0.76
C THR A 214 15.29 -20.64 0.50
N TYR A 215 14.18 -21.37 0.63
CA TYR A 215 13.93 -22.34 1.70
C TYR A 215 14.18 -23.78 1.23
N ARG A 216 14.23 -24.72 2.19
CA ARG A 216 14.37 -26.15 1.92
C ARG A 216 13.10 -26.66 1.23
N CYS A 217 13.18 -26.97 -0.05
CA CYS A 217 12.02 -27.36 -0.86
C CYS A 217 12.32 -28.49 -1.85
N VAL A 218 13.53 -29.04 -1.86
CA VAL A 218 13.89 -30.18 -2.72
C VAL A 218 13.86 -31.44 -1.85
N ASP A 219 12.92 -32.33 -2.12
CA ASP A 219 12.75 -33.61 -1.42
C ASP A 219 13.47 -34.72 -2.19
N THR A 220 14.58 -35.21 -1.63
CA THR A 220 15.39 -36.30 -2.18
C THR A 220 15.07 -37.66 -1.56
N GLY A 221 14.01 -37.76 -0.75
CA GLY A 221 13.61 -38.97 -0.04
C GLY A 221 14.31 -39.19 1.31
N ASP A 222 15.47 -38.57 1.52
CA ASP A 222 16.21 -38.56 2.80
C ASP A 222 15.97 -37.27 3.61
N GLY A 223 15.38 -36.24 3.00
CA GLY A 223 15.06 -34.97 3.64
C GLY A 223 14.77 -33.85 2.66
N LEU A 224 14.47 -32.66 3.20
CA LEU A 224 14.32 -31.44 2.43
C LEU A 224 15.62 -30.64 2.38
N HIS A 225 16.03 -30.25 1.18
CA HIS A 225 17.23 -29.48 0.89
C HIS A 225 16.90 -28.18 0.16
N THR A 226 17.81 -27.21 0.17
CA THR A 226 17.66 -26.00 -0.66
C THR A 226 18.09 -26.27 -2.09
N LEU A 227 17.69 -25.40 -3.03
CA LEU A 227 18.20 -25.45 -4.41
C LEU A 227 19.71 -25.21 -4.52
N SER A 228 20.33 -24.62 -3.49
CA SER A 228 21.78 -24.44 -3.44
C SER A 228 22.50 -25.75 -3.09
N ASP A 229 21.86 -26.60 -2.29
CA ASP A 229 22.41 -27.88 -1.85
C ASP A 229 22.20 -28.95 -2.92
N VAL A 230 20.99 -29.01 -3.49
CA VAL A 230 20.59 -29.98 -4.50
C VAL A 230 20.00 -29.25 -5.71
N GLY A 231 20.74 -29.25 -6.81
CA GLY A 231 20.28 -28.69 -8.07
C GLY A 231 19.09 -29.47 -8.65
N LEU A 232 18.27 -28.78 -9.46
CA LEU A 232 17.23 -29.41 -10.26
C LEU A 232 17.60 -29.32 -11.75
N PRO A 233 17.25 -30.34 -12.56
CA PRO A 233 17.34 -30.26 -14.01
C PRO A 233 16.69 -28.97 -14.54
N GLY A 234 17.28 -28.31 -15.54
CA GLY A 234 16.76 -27.07 -16.12
C GLY A 234 17.00 -25.80 -15.30
N ILE A 235 17.54 -25.89 -14.08
CA ILE A 235 17.88 -24.73 -13.26
C ILE A 235 19.40 -24.60 -13.14
N GLY A 236 19.96 -23.59 -13.80
CA GLY A 236 21.40 -23.32 -13.75
C GLY A 236 21.86 -22.82 -12.37
N THR A 237 23.10 -23.15 -12.00
CA THR A 237 23.72 -22.71 -10.74
C THR A 237 23.82 -21.19 -10.63
N HIS A 238 23.99 -20.49 -11.75
CA HIS A 238 23.97 -19.03 -11.81
C HIS A 238 22.61 -18.46 -11.35
N ALA A 239 21.51 -19.01 -11.83
CA ALA A 239 20.16 -18.57 -11.45
C ALA A 239 19.91 -18.72 -9.95
N VAL A 240 20.27 -19.88 -9.38
CA VAL A 240 20.15 -20.12 -7.93
C VAL A 240 21.00 -19.11 -7.14
N ARG A 241 22.26 -18.91 -7.52
CA ARG A 241 23.16 -17.96 -6.85
C ARG A 241 22.66 -16.52 -6.93
N HIS A 242 22.12 -16.12 -8.08
CA HIS A 242 21.56 -14.79 -8.28
C HIS A 242 20.37 -14.55 -7.34
N GLY A 243 19.39 -15.46 -7.32
CA GLY A 243 18.22 -15.35 -6.44
C GLY A 243 18.60 -15.35 -4.96
N VAL A 244 19.49 -16.25 -4.53
CA VAL A 244 19.98 -16.27 -3.13
C VAL A 244 20.71 -14.97 -2.77
N ALA A 245 21.54 -14.43 -3.67
CA ALA A 245 22.24 -13.17 -3.43
C ALA A 245 21.26 -11.99 -3.27
N PHE A 246 20.21 -11.92 -4.09
CA PHE A 246 19.16 -10.90 -3.99
C PHE A 246 18.46 -10.92 -2.62
N HIS A 247 17.94 -12.07 -2.19
CA HIS A 247 17.22 -12.20 -0.91
C HIS A 247 18.13 -11.97 0.31
N ARG A 248 19.39 -12.43 0.22
CA ARG A 248 20.41 -12.17 1.24
C ARG A 248 20.69 -10.67 1.39
N LYS A 249 20.78 -9.93 0.29
CA LYS A 249 20.99 -8.47 0.31
C LYS A 249 19.88 -7.76 1.10
N ILE A 250 18.62 -8.11 0.85
CA ILE A 250 17.47 -7.58 1.61
C ILE A 250 17.62 -7.92 3.11
N SER A 251 17.88 -9.19 3.42
CA SER A 251 17.95 -9.69 4.81
C SER A 251 19.11 -9.07 5.60
N GLU A 252 20.27 -8.88 4.98
CA GLU A 252 21.41 -8.19 5.57
C GLU A 252 21.13 -6.71 5.83
N SER A 253 20.49 -6.02 4.88
CA SER A 253 20.11 -4.63 5.06
C SER A 253 19.08 -4.44 6.16
N ILE A 254 18.06 -5.29 6.25
CA ILE A 254 17.06 -5.24 7.34
C ILE A 254 17.74 -5.38 8.71
N ARG A 255 18.64 -6.36 8.85
CA ARG A 255 19.40 -6.57 10.09
C ARG A 255 20.25 -5.35 10.45
N ARG A 256 20.89 -4.73 9.47
CA ARG A 256 21.71 -3.52 9.66
C ARG A 256 20.87 -2.30 10.05
N ASN A 257 19.73 -2.12 9.40
CA ASN A 257 18.90 -0.93 9.55
C ASN A 257 18.03 -0.97 10.82
N GLY A 258 17.78 -2.15 11.39
CA GLY A 258 16.94 -2.33 12.57
C GLY A 258 15.47 -1.98 12.33
N ARG A 259 14.78 -1.52 13.39
CA ARG A 259 13.32 -1.29 13.41
C ARG A 259 12.84 -0.44 12.23
N ARG A 260 11.83 -0.92 11.50
CA ARG A 260 11.23 -0.23 10.36
C ARG A 260 10.59 1.11 10.81
N PRO A 261 10.87 2.25 10.15
CA PRO A 261 10.24 3.53 10.44
C PRO A 261 8.85 3.68 9.79
N TYR A 262 8.40 2.67 9.06
CA TYR A 262 7.14 2.58 8.33
C TYR A 262 6.36 1.34 8.79
N THR A 263 5.05 1.33 8.53
CA THR A 263 4.17 0.20 8.88
C THR A 263 4.08 -0.80 7.73
N THR A 264 4.14 -2.10 8.02
CA THR A 264 3.94 -3.16 7.04
C THR A 264 2.56 -3.79 7.18
N HIS A 265 1.84 -3.95 6.08
CA HIS A 265 0.58 -4.66 6.00
C HIS A 265 0.74 -5.85 5.03
N LEU A 266 0.58 -7.06 5.54
CA LEU A 266 0.79 -8.30 4.79
C LEU A 266 -0.57 -8.92 4.45
N PHE A 267 -0.77 -9.31 3.19
CA PHE A 267 -1.95 -10.01 2.70
C PHE A 267 -1.53 -11.29 1.97
N GLY A 268 -2.23 -12.40 2.22
CA GLY A 268 -1.94 -13.68 1.61
C GLY A 268 -3.20 -14.53 1.38
N GLY A 269 -3.12 -15.54 0.53
CA GLY A 269 -4.16 -16.59 0.43
C GLY A 269 -3.72 -17.86 1.17
N HIS A 270 -4.66 -18.61 1.74
CA HIS A 270 -4.30 -19.77 2.58
C HIS A 270 -5.09 -21.07 2.32
N LEU A 271 -6.15 -21.06 1.51
CA LEU A 271 -7.03 -22.23 1.37
C LEU A 271 -6.68 -23.15 0.19
N HIS A 272 -5.81 -22.72 -0.71
CA HIS A 272 -5.61 -23.38 -2.00
C HIS A 272 -4.45 -24.38 -1.99
N LYS A 273 -4.68 -25.51 -2.67
CA LYS A 273 -3.62 -26.46 -3.02
C LYS A 273 -2.51 -25.70 -3.77
N THR A 274 -1.32 -25.71 -3.18
CA THR A 274 -0.17 -24.93 -3.63
C THR A 274 1.05 -25.85 -3.68
N VAL A 275 1.95 -25.63 -4.65
CA VAL A 275 3.22 -26.36 -4.72
C VAL A 275 4.11 -25.85 -3.60
N LEU A 276 4.48 -26.74 -2.67
CA LEU A 276 5.25 -26.40 -1.48
C LEU A 276 6.69 -26.92 -1.53
N SER A 277 6.90 -28.04 -2.23
CA SER A 277 8.21 -28.63 -2.45
C SER A 277 8.24 -29.37 -3.79
N VAL A 278 9.41 -29.88 -4.14
CA VAL A 278 9.69 -30.57 -5.40
C VAL A 278 10.41 -31.86 -5.04
N ARG A 279 9.84 -33.00 -5.42
CA ARG A 279 10.55 -34.27 -5.34
C ARG A 279 11.59 -34.35 -6.43
N HIS A 280 12.79 -34.80 -6.09
CA HIS A 280 13.87 -35.08 -7.01
C HIS A 280 14.54 -36.39 -6.63
N ASP A 281 14.16 -37.47 -7.31
CA ASP A 281 14.64 -38.83 -7.06
C ASP A 281 14.95 -39.55 -8.39
N ALA A 282 15.20 -40.86 -8.32
CA ALA A 282 15.47 -41.69 -9.50
C ALA A 282 14.30 -41.73 -10.52
N ALA A 283 13.06 -41.41 -10.10
CA ALA A 283 11.90 -41.31 -10.98
C ALA A 283 11.77 -39.92 -11.63
N GLY A 284 12.62 -38.96 -11.25
CA GLY A 284 12.72 -37.63 -11.83
C GLY A 284 12.17 -36.53 -10.92
N VAL A 285 11.69 -35.45 -11.54
CA VAL A 285 11.21 -34.24 -10.84
C VAL A 285 9.68 -34.24 -10.78
N ALA A 286 9.10 -33.97 -9.60
CA ALA A 286 7.65 -33.87 -9.47
C ALA A 286 7.23 -32.79 -8.45
N PRO A 287 6.20 -31.98 -8.73
CA PRO A 287 5.66 -31.02 -7.76
C PRO A 287 4.98 -31.75 -6.60
N LEU A 288 5.26 -31.30 -5.37
CA LEU A 288 4.59 -31.76 -4.17
C LEU A 288 3.77 -30.63 -3.54
N THR A 289 2.62 -30.99 -2.97
CA THR A 289 1.76 -30.05 -2.22
C THR A 289 1.86 -30.26 -0.71
N THR A 290 2.97 -30.87 -0.32
CA THR A 290 3.40 -31.09 1.05
C THR A 290 4.78 -30.48 1.23
N TRP A 291 5.09 -30.05 2.45
CA TRP A 291 6.40 -29.62 2.88
C TRP A 291 6.70 -30.38 4.17
N ASN A 292 7.68 -31.27 4.16
CA ASN A 292 8.03 -32.12 5.30
C ASN A 292 6.81 -32.92 5.84
N GLY A 293 5.98 -33.45 4.93
CA GLY A 293 4.74 -34.16 5.27
C GLY A 293 3.54 -33.25 5.62
N GLU A 294 3.75 -31.96 5.88
CA GLU A 294 2.68 -31.02 6.19
C GLU A 294 2.09 -30.37 4.94
N SER A 295 0.85 -29.87 5.02
CA SER A 295 0.22 -29.13 3.92
C SER A 295 -0.33 -27.78 4.39
N PRO A 296 0.54 -26.79 4.67
CA PRO A 296 0.14 -25.43 5.07
C PRO A 296 -0.64 -24.66 3.99
N ARG A 297 -0.82 -25.22 2.79
CA ARG A 297 -1.53 -24.63 1.64
C ARG A 297 -0.95 -23.27 1.24
N GLY A 298 -1.75 -22.42 0.61
CA GLY A 298 -1.34 -21.12 0.09
C GLY A 298 -2.42 -20.53 -0.81
N ASP A 299 -2.01 -19.66 -1.74
CA ASP A 299 -2.91 -18.97 -2.68
C ASP A 299 -3.00 -19.65 -4.07
N GLY A 300 -2.41 -20.84 -4.21
CA GLY A 300 -2.30 -21.59 -5.47
C GLY A 300 -1.04 -21.30 -6.27
N THR A 301 -0.21 -20.34 -5.83
CA THR A 301 1.10 -20.01 -6.38
C THR A 301 2.15 -19.92 -5.28
N VAL A 302 1.90 -19.11 -4.25
CA VAL A 302 2.79 -18.83 -3.13
C VAL A 302 2.35 -19.63 -1.91
N PRO A 303 3.24 -20.47 -1.32
CA PRO A 303 2.99 -21.12 -0.05
C PRO A 303 2.62 -20.13 1.05
N ARG A 304 1.75 -20.55 1.98
CA ARG A 304 1.33 -19.71 3.13
C ARG A 304 2.52 -19.09 3.88
N PHE A 305 3.53 -19.90 4.18
CA PHE A 305 4.74 -19.46 4.89
C PHE A 305 5.65 -18.56 4.03
N ALA A 306 5.62 -18.69 2.71
CA ALA A 306 6.41 -17.86 1.80
C ALA A 306 5.78 -16.48 1.56
N ALA A 307 4.49 -16.31 1.92
CA ALA A 307 3.82 -15.02 1.99
C ALA A 307 4.20 -14.19 3.23
N VAL A 308 5.04 -14.75 4.11
CA VAL A 308 5.56 -14.10 5.31
C VAL A 308 7.01 -13.66 5.06
N PRO A 309 7.38 -12.40 5.32
CA PRO A 309 8.78 -11.98 5.31
C PRO A 309 9.63 -12.85 6.26
N PRO A 310 10.83 -13.30 5.85
CA PRO A 310 11.67 -14.20 6.67
C PRO A 310 12.13 -13.61 8.00
N GLU A 311 12.04 -12.29 8.16
CA GLU A 311 12.35 -11.58 9.40
C GLU A 311 11.17 -11.54 10.41
N GLU A 312 9.97 -11.97 10.02
CA GLU A 312 8.86 -12.14 10.97
C GLU A 312 8.97 -13.50 11.67
N ALA A 313 8.59 -13.56 12.96
CA ALA A 313 8.69 -14.78 13.75
C ALA A 313 7.63 -15.83 13.36
N ASP A 314 6.47 -15.36 12.90
CA ASP A 314 5.31 -16.17 12.54
C ASP A 314 4.44 -15.44 11.50
N ASP A 315 3.30 -16.02 11.15
CA ASP A 315 2.38 -15.50 10.15
C ASP A 315 1.19 -14.70 10.73
N LEU A 316 1.19 -14.38 12.04
CA LEU A 316 0.09 -13.70 12.73
C LEU A 316 -0.19 -12.30 12.16
N ALA A 317 0.84 -11.65 11.62
CA ALA A 317 0.72 -10.34 11.00
C ALA A 317 0.04 -10.36 9.61
N VAL A 318 -0.16 -11.55 9.03
CA VAL A 318 -0.73 -11.70 7.68
C VAL A 318 -2.25 -11.77 7.72
N ARG A 319 -2.88 -10.88 6.95
CA ARG A 319 -4.32 -10.92 6.68
C ARG A 319 -4.58 -11.92 5.57
N TYR A 320 -5.01 -13.11 5.97
CA TYR A 320 -5.32 -14.18 5.03
C TYR A 320 -6.74 -14.09 4.48
N SER A 321 -6.90 -14.41 3.19
CA SER A 321 -8.20 -14.59 2.56
C SER A 321 -8.33 -15.93 1.84
N GLY A 322 -9.56 -16.27 1.47
CA GLY A 322 -9.89 -17.46 0.67
C GLY A 322 -9.67 -17.27 -0.83
N ASP A 323 -8.96 -16.21 -1.25
CA ASP A 323 -8.76 -15.86 -2.66
C ASP A 323 -7.52 -16.54 -3.25
N ARG A 324 -7.49 -16.68 -4.58
CA ARG A 324 -6.30 -17.17 -5.31
C ARG A 324 -5.37 -16.02 -5.65
N HIS A 325 -4.09 -16.35 -5.85
CA HIS A 325 -3.05 -15.38 -6.22
C HIS A 325 -3.49 -14.39 -7.31
N ALA A 326 -4.11 -14.90 -8.38
CA ALA A 326 -4.52 -14.12 -9.55
C ALA A 326 -5.51 -12.97 -9.26
N VAL A 327 -6.34 -13.14 -8.23
CA VAL A 327 -7.46 -12.25 -7.87
C VAL A 327 -7.23 -11.57 -6.51
N LEU A 328 -6.16 -11.92 -5.80
CA LEU A 328 -5.92 -11.46 -4.43
C LEU A 328 -5.83 -9.93 -4.35
N ALA A 329 -5.26 -9.29 -5.37
CA ALA A 329 -5.17 -7.84 -5.47
C ALA A 329 -6.50 -7.15 -5.81
N SER A 330 -7.46 -7.86 -6.41
CA SER A 330 -8.80 -7.35 -6.78
C SER A 330 -9.91 -7.83 -5.83
N ALA A 331 -9.57 -8.64 -4.82
CA ALA A 331 -10.52 -9.20 -3.89
C ALA A 331 -11.19 -8.12 -3.02
N ALA A 332 -12.49 -8.27 -2.77
CA ALA A 332 -13.25 -7.32 -1.95
C ALA A 332 -12.69 -7.19 -0.51
N SER A 333 -12.19 -8.28 0.05
CA SER A 333 -11.51 -8.32 1.36
C SER A 333 -10.27 -7.43 1.38
N THR A 334 -9.42 -7.56 0.36
CA THR A 334 -8.23 -6.71 0.16
C THR A 334 -8.64 -5.25 -0.03
N HIS A 335 -9.63 -4.97 -0.88
CA HIS A 335 -10.14 -3.62 -1.12
C HIS A 335 -10.62 -2.92 0.17
N HIS A 336 -11.48 -3.57 0.96
CA HIS A 336 -11.96 -3.02 2.22
C HIS A 336 -10.81 -2.70 3.20
N ALA A 337 -9.82 -3.59 3.28
CA ALA A 337 -8.66 -3.35 4.13
C ALA A 337 -7.78 -2.21 3.60
N LEU A 338 -7.57 -2.13 2.27
CA LEU A 338 -6.83 -1.04 1.64
C LEU A 338 -7.47 0.32 1.93
N HIS A 339 -8.79 0.43 1.87
CA HIS A 339 -9.50 1.66 2.23
C HIS A 339 -9.17 2.08 3.67
N ALA A 340 -9.36 1.19 4.63
CA ALA A 340 -9.05 1.47 6.04
C ALA A 340 -7.56 1.82 6.27
N ILE A 341 -6.64 1.18 5.54
CA ILE A 341 -5.20 1.46 5.63
C ILE A 341 -4.85 2.85 5.09
N LEU A 342 -5.43 3.21 3.93
CA LEU A 342 -5.13 4.45 3.22
C LEU A 342 -5.81 5.67 3.85
N THR A 343 -6.96 5.49 4.51
CA THR A 343 -7.69 6.55 5.21
C THR A 343 -7.40 6.61 6.71
N ALA A 344 -6.44 5.81 7.20
CA ALA A 344 -6.11 5.74 8.61
C ALA A 344 -5.66 7.09 9.18
N ARG A 345 -6.40 7.58 10.19
CA ARG A 345 -6.12 8.81 10.94
C ARG A 345 -5.48 8.51 12.29
N PRO A 346 -4.66 9.42 12.85
CA PRO A 346 -4.20 9.32 14.23
C PRO A 346 -5.42 9.24 15.17
N VAL A 347 -5.37 8.37 16.19
CA VAL A 347 -6.47 8.24 17.16
C VAL A 347 -6.79 9.58 17.83
N ARG A 348 -5.76 10.41 18.07
CA ARG A 348 -5.93 11.77 18.61
C ARG A 348 -6.84 12.65 17.76
N ALA A 349 -6.92 12.44 16.44
CA ALA A 349 -7.84 13.18 15.59
C ALA A 349 -9.32 12.89 15.89
N TYR A 350 -9.63 11.74 16.51
CA TYR A 350 -10.98 11.42 17.00
C TYR A 350 -11.20 11.86 18.46
N GLN A 351 -10.14 12.33 19.13
CA GLN A 351 -10.19 12.78 20.53
C GLN A 351 -10.06 14.31 20.65
N ALA A 352 -9.50 14.97 19.63
CA ALA A 352 -9.49 16.41 19.52
C ALA A 352 -10.94 16.90 19.33
N PRO A 353 -11.35 17.98 20.00
CA PRO A 353 -12.65 18.61 19.72
C PRO A 353 -12.72 18.97 18.24
N GLU A 354 -13.85 18.67 17.59
CA GLU A 354 -14.03 18.87 16.14
C GLU A 354 -13.96 20.35 15.72
N HIS A 355 -14.13 21.27 16.69
CA HIS A 355 -14.13 22.71 16.44
C HIS A 355 -13.32 23.45 17.52
N VAL A 356 -12.42 24.31 17.06
CA VAL A 356 -11.72 25.31 17.87
C VAL A 356 -12.38 26.66 17.63
N LEU A 357 -12.47 27.48 18.67
CA LEU A 357 -13.05 28.83 18.61
C LEU A 357 -11.94 29.87 18.78
N ALA A 358 -12.01 30.95 18.02
CA ALA A 358 -11.33 32.21 18.34
C ALA A 358 -12.35 33.17 18.97
N LEU A 359 -11.94 33.94 19.98
CA LEU A 359 -12.77 34.88 20.72
C LEU A 359 -12.13 36.26 20.65
N ASP A 360 -12.94 37.26 20.30
CA ASP A 360 -12.61 38.68 20.45
C ASP A 360 -13.54 39.28 21.50
N LEU A 361 -12.96 39.97 22.48
CA LEU A 361 -13.61 40.52 23.65
C LEU A 361 -12.93 41.86 24.02
N PRO A 362 -13.68 42.92 24.34
CA PRO A 362 -13.10 44.16 24.83
C PRO A 362 -12.31 43.96 26.13
N ASP A 363 -11.15 44.58 26.24
CA ASP A 363 -10.32 44.52 27.46
C ASP A 363 -10.96 45.27 28.65
N LEU A 364 -11.72 46.33 28.38
CA LEU A 364 -12.25 47.27 29.37
C LEU A 364 -13.61 47.83 28.94
N ILE A 365 -14.60 47.78 29.83
CA ILE A 365 -15.94 48.37 29.64
C ILE A 365 -16.44 49.04 30.92
N ALA A 366 -17.40 49.94 30.82
CA ALA A 366 -18.10 50.52 31.98
C ALA A 366 -19.24 49.61 32.49
N VAL A 367 -19.60 49.73 33.78
CA VAL A 367 -20.80 49.09 34.32
C VAL A 367 -22.04 49.54 33.54
N GLY A 368 -22.81 48.57 33.05
CA GLY A 368 -24.01 48.82 32.23
C GLY A 368 -23.72 49.03 30.73
N GLU A 369 -22.45 49.09 30.33
CA GLU A 369 -22.04 49.05 28.92
C GLU A 369 -22.17 47.61 28.38
N GLU A 370 -22.57 47.48 27.11
CA GLU A 370 -22.71 46.20 26.44
C GLU A 370 -21.36 45.79 25.83
N ALA A 371 -20.79 44.67 26.29
CA ALA A 371 -19.60 44.07 25.72
C ALA A 371 -19.95 43.38 24.39
N GLU A 372 -19.30 43.76 23.30
CA GLU A 372 -19.41 43.08 22.01
C GLU A 372 -18.51 41.83 22.02
N ILE A 373 -19.11 40.66 21.84
CA ILE A 373 -18.41 39.37 21.87
C ILE A 373 -18.47 38.79 20.47
N GLU A 374 -17.30 38.62 19.84
CA GLU A 374 -17.18 38.00 18.53
C GLU A 374 -16.48 36.65 18.62
N VAL A 375 -16.97 35.69 17.85
CA VAL A 375 -16.36 34.37 17.77
C VAL A 375 -16.22 33.95 16.32
N GLU A 376 -15.05 33.43 15.97
CA GLU A 376 -14.80 32.74 14.71
C GLU A 376 -14.67 31.24 14.95
N ALA A 377 -15.29 30.44 14.09
CA ALA A 377 -15.29 28.99 14.13
C ALA A 377 -15.31 28.40 12.70
N GLU A 378 -14.93 27.13 12.56
CA GLU A 378 -14.90 26.46 11.25
C GLU A 378 -16.30 26.05 10.71
N ASP A 379 -17.37 26.13 11.53
CA ASP A 379 -18.74 25.74 11.17
C ASP A 379 -19.76 26.79 11.64
N ASP A 380 -20.71 27.16 10.77
CA ASP A 380 -21.80 28.12 10.99
C ASP A 380 -23.02 27.54 11.73
N ARG A 381 -23.01 26.25 12.03
CA ARG A 381 -24.16 25.53 12.63
C ARG A 381 -24.01 25.33 14.13
N LEU A 382 -22.96 25.87 14.75
CA LEU A 382 -22.72 25.73 16.18
C LEU A 382 -23.74 26.54 16.98
N VAL A 383 -24.10 26.02 18.15
CA VAL A 383 -24.96 26.69 19.11
C VAL A 383 -24.09 27.10 20.28
N LEU A 384 -23.61 28.34 20.28
CA LEU A 384 -22.63 28.83 21.24
C LEU A 384 -23.29 29.74 22.29
N GLY A 385 -22.87 29.61 23.53
CA GLY A 385 -23.33 30.45 24.64
C GLY A 385 -22.16 31.09 25.38
N VAL A 386 -22.40 32.29 25.88
CA VAL A 386 -21.46 33.08 26.68
C VAL A 386 -21.68 32.82 28.17
N PHE A 387 -20.60 32.64 28.90
CA PHE A 387 -20.60 32.44 30.35
C PHE A 387 -19.52 33.33 30.95
N GLY A 388 -19.72 33.83 32.16
CA GLY A 388 -18.71 34.62 32.86
C GLY A 388 -18.54 34.14 34.29
N VAL A 389 -17.33 34.27 34.81
CA VAL A 389 -17.03 34.10 36.23
C VAL A 389 -16.31 35.34 36.72
N HIS A 390 -16.85 35.97 37.75
CA HIS A 390 -16.19 37.09 38.41
C HIS A 390 -14.98 36.58 39.19
N ASP A 391 -13.80 37.17 38.97
CA ASP A 391 -12.52 36.65 39.48
C ASP A 391 -12.47 36.63 41.02
N GLU A 392 -12.86 37.74 41.67
CA GLU A 392 -12.75 37.83 43.15
C GLU A 392 -13.85 37.10 43.94
N SER A 393 -15.12 37.17 43.51
CA SER A 393 -16.23 36.58 44.26
C SER A 393 -16.68 35.22 43.75
N GLU A 394 -16.06 34.71 42.69
CA GLU A 394 -16.45 33.49 41.98
C GLU A 394 -17.92 33.48 41.52
N GLU A 395 -18.53 34.66 41.35
CA GLU A 395 -19.92 34.78 40.91
C GLU A 395 -20.03 34.32 39.45
N SER A 396 -20.91 33.37 39.19
CA SER A 396 -21.17 32.88 37.84
C SER A 396 -22.29 33.66 37.17
N TRP A 397 -22.06 34.07 35.94
CA TRP A 397 -23.02 34.75 35.08
C TRP A 397 -23.26 33.97 33.80
N HIS A 398 -24.52 33.96 33.36
CA HIS A 398 -24.96 33.34 32.12
C HIS A 398 -25.33 34.42 31.12
N GLY A 399 -24.52 34.54 30.07
CA GLY A 399 -24.71 35.49 29.01
C GLY A 399 -25.63 35.00 27.89
N PRO A 400 -25.77 35.79 26.83
CA PRO A 400 -26.60 35.44 25.69
C PRO A 400 -26.03 34.27 24.87
N ARG A 401 -26.88 33.74 24.00
CA ARG A 401 -26.47 32.85 22.91
C ARG A 401 -25.89 33.71 21.78
N LEU A 402 -24.78 33.28 21.17
CA LEU A 402 -24.26 33.96 19.99
C LEU A 402 -25.12 33.71 18.75
N ARG A 403 -25.30 34.76 17.95
CA ARG A 403 -26.01 34.72 16.67
C ARG A 403 -25.01 34.42 15.55
N PRO A 404 -25.26 33.43 14.69
CA PRO A 404 -24.44 33.19 13.50
C PRO A 404 -24.64 34.33 12.49
N LEU A 405 -23.53 34.82 11.93
CA LEU A 405 -23.46 35.83 10.89
C LEU A 405 -23.11 35.24 9.51
N GLY A 406 -22.63 33.99 9.48
CA GLY A 406 -22.16 33.30 8.29
C GLY A 406 -20.64 33.38 8.11
N ASP A 407 -20.09 32.45 7.32
CA ASP A 407 -18.65 32.29 7.05
C ASP A 407 -17.81 32.01 8.31
N GLY A 408 -18.38 31.27 9.26
CA GLY A 408 -17.76 30.90 10.52
C GLY A 408 -17.90 31.92 11.65
N ARG A 409 -18.59 33.06 11.42
CA ARG A 409 -18.62 34.17 12.37
C ARG A 409 -19.89 34.20 13.21
N TYR A 410 -19.72 34.59 14.47
CA TYR A 410 -20.76 34.66 15.48
C TYR A 410 -20.61 35.95 16.30
N ARG A 411 -21.73 36.52 16.74
CA ARG A 411 -21.71 37.73 17.59
C ARG A 411 -22.81 37.73 18.65
N ALA A 412 -22.52 38.31 19.80
CA ALA A 412 -23.52 38.74 20.77
C ALA A 412 -23.06 40.02 21.49
N GLY A 413 -24.01 40.86 21.90
CA GLY A 413 -23.77 41.91 22.89
C GLY A 413 -24.22 41.43 24.27
N ALA A 414 -23.45 41.71 25.31
CA ALA A 414 -23.76 41.27 26.66
C ALA A 414 -23.39 42.29 27.75
N ILE A 415 -24.28 42.48 28.73
CA ILE A 415 -24.03 43.37 29.88
C ILE A 415 -23.59 42.51 31.07
N LEU A 416 -22.39 42.79 31.59
CA LEU A 416 -21.86 42.11 32.77
C LEU A 416 -22.49 42.69 34.07
N PRO A 417 -22.79 41.84 35.08
CA PRO A 417 -23.65 42.24 36.21
C PRO A 417 -23.11 43.37 37.10
N ARG A 418 -21.79 43.50 37.23
CA ARG A 418 -21.13 44.43 38.16
C ARG A 418 -19.68 44.70 37.80
N ALA A 419 -19.11 45.74 38.39
CA ALA A 419 -17.70 46.08 38.31
C ALA A 419 -16.80 44.95 38.84
N GLY A 420 -15.58 44.87 38.30
CA GLY A 420 -14.58 43.86 38.61
C GLY A 420 -14.05 43.16 37.36
N VAL A 421 -13.16 42.19 37.57
CA VAL A 421 -12.56 41.39 36.49
C VAL A 421 -13.43 40.16 36.23
N TRP A 422 -13.82 39.96 34.98
CA TRP A 422 -14.62 38.82 34.56
C TRP A 422 -13.85 37.95 33.57
N ARG A 423 -13.76 36.65 33.86
CA ARG A 423 -13.35 35.65 32.88
C ARG A 423 -14.56 35.22 32.08
N VAL A 424 -14.59 35.56 30.80
CA VAL A 424 -15.67 35.19 29.88
C VAL A 424 -15.26 33.96 29.09
N THR A 425 -16.11 32.95 29.07
CA THR A 425 -15.92 31.69 28.35
C THR A 425 -17.05 31.49 27.36
N VAL A 426 -16.71 31.16 26.12
CA VAL A 426 -17.67 30.69 25.11
C VAL A 426 -17.57 29.18 25.00
N LYS A 427 -18.71 28.50 25.03
CA LYS A 427 -18.81 27.05 24.85
C LYS A 427 -20.06 26.65 24.08
N SER A 428 -20.05 25.42 23.54
CA SER A 428 -21.23 24.81 22.92
C SER A 428 -22.33 24.57 23.95
N LEU A 429 -23.57 24.91 23.60
CA LEU A 429 -24.80 24.59 24.34
C LEU A 429 -25.42 23.26 23.88
N THR A 430 -24.78 22.58 22.92
CA THR A 430 -25.24 21.30 22.37
C THR A 430 -24.23 20.20 22.63
N ARG A 431 -24.54 18.97 22.19
CA ARG A 431 -23.61 17.83 22.29
C ARG A 431 -22.48 17.86 21.25
N VAL A 432 -22.43 18.87 20.38
CA VAL A 432 -21.32 19.04 19.44
C VAL A 432 -20.06 19.39 20.24
N PRO A 433 -18.98 18.60 20.15
CA PRO A 433 -17.76 18.83 20.91
C PRO A 433 -17.02 20.04 20.34
N VAL A 434 -16.88 21.08 21.17
CA VAL A 434 -16.17 22.32 20.86
C VAL A 434 -15.21 22.61 22.01
N GLU A 435 -13.97 23.00 21.71
CA GLU A 435 -13.03 23.47 22.74
C GLU A 435 -13.52 24.83 23.28
N PRO A 436 -13.82 24.96 24.59
CA PRO A 436 -14.21 26.25 25.14
C PRO A 436 -13.04 27.24 25.04
N VAL A 437 -13.33 28.45 24.56
CA VAL A 437 -12.36 29.55 24.52
C VAL A 437 -12.72 30.55 25.61
N SER A 438 -11.72 31.14 26.26
CA SER A 438 -11.95 32.12 27.32
C SER A 438 -11.00 33.30 27.19
N ASP A 439 -11.49 34.47 27.59
CA ASP A 439 -10.70 35.68 27.75
C ASP A 439 -11.15 36.46 29.00
N VAL A 440 -10.55 37.60 29.27
CA VAL A 440 -10.81 38.42 30.45
C VAL A 440 -11.18 39.84 30.04
N VAL A 441 -12.21 40.39 30.69
CA VAL A 441 -12.64 41.79 30.55
C VAL A 441 -12.70 42.46 31.92
N VAL A 442 -12.25 43.71 31.99
CA VAL A 442 -12.36 44.54 33.18
C VAL A 442 -13.60 45.41 33.08
N VAL A 443 -14.47 45.34 34.07
CA VAL A 443 -15.66 46.19 34.18
C VAL A 443 -15.40 47.25 35.24
N VAL A 444 -15.40 48.53 34.85
CA VAL A 444 -15.16 49.65 35.77
C VAL A 444 -16.44 50.41 36.07
N ASP A 445 -16.62 50.84 37.31
CA ASP A 445 -17.69 51.78 37.67
C ASP A 445 -17.13 53.21 37.53
N PRO A 446 -17.60 54.01 36.54
CA PRO A 446 -17.12 55.37 36.35
C PRO A 446 -17.48 56.30 37.52
N ALA A 447 -18.44 55.91 38.36
CA ALA A 447 -18.88 56.66 39.54
C ALA A 447 -18.16 56.26 40.83
N ALA A 448 -17.31 55.22 40.80
CA ALA A 448 -16.46 54.89 41.93
C ALA A 448 -15.35 55.95 42.09
N GLU A 449 -15.27 56.57 43.27
CA GLU A 449 -14.11 57.38 43.63
C GLU A 449 -12.89 56.46 43.72
N TRP A 450 -11.87 56.71 42.88
CA TRP A 450 -10.66 55.91 42.76
C TRP A 450 -9.66 56.16 43.89
#